data_AF-A0AAN6JP04-F1
#
_entry.id   AF-A0AAN6JP04-F1
#
_cell.length_a   1.000
_cell.length_b   1.000
_cell.length_c   1.000
_cell.angle_alpha   90.00
_cell.angle_beta   90.00
_cell.angle_gamma   90.00
#
_symmetry.space_group_name_H-M   'P 1'
#
loop_
_entity.id
_entity.type
_entity.pdbx_description
1 polymer ?
#
loop_
_entity_poly.entity_id
_entity_poly.type
_entity_poly.pdbx_seq_one_letter_code
_entity_poly.pdbx_strand_id
1 'polypeptide(L)'
;MRATALRLAQQGAFRSSARVGAPSVQPKFQPHFSRFTAENITKWVPTFALWGGGAALGVTLFLSSVPRYKQDVLLKLPIISNYFVDKTPDSDKPF
;
A
#
# COMPACT_ATOMS: atom_id res chain seq x y z
N MET A 1 -43.34 -17.12 28.76
CA MET A 1 -42.10 -16.49 29.27
C MET A 1 -40.99 -17.54 29.42
N ARG A 2 -40.35 -18.01 28.33
CA ARG A 2 -39.36 -19.12 28.43
C ARG A 2 -38.23 -19.12 27.38
N ALA A 3 -38.01 -18.01 26.68
CA ALA A 3 -36.97 -17.92 25.63
C ALA A 3 -35.77 -17.04 26.03
N THR A 4 -35.89 -16.21 27.06
CA THR A 4 -34.87 -15.23 27.42
C THR A 4 -33.73 -15.81 28.26
N ALA A 5 -33.99 -16.87 29.03
CA ALA A 5 -32.99 -17.50 29.91
C ALA A 5 -31.95 -18.33 29.15
N LEU A 6 -32.30 -18.90 27.99
CA LEU A 6 -31.38 -19.73 27.19
C LEU A 6 -30.31 -18.90 26.46
N ARG A 7 -30.58 -17.61 26.18
CA ARG A 7 -29.62 -16.75 25.46
C ARG A 7 -28.48 -16.23 26.33
N LEU A 8 -28.69 -16.14 27.65
CA LEU A 8 -27.68 -15.69 28.61
C LEU A 8 -26.71 -16.81 29.02
N ALA A 9 -27.13 -18.08 28.99
CA ALA A 9 -26.27 -19.22 29.31
C ALA A 9 -25.16 -19.44 28.26
N GLN A 10 -25.39 -19.03 27.01
CA GLN A 10 -24.47 -19.28 25.90
C GLN A 10 -23.39 -18.19 25.74
N GLN A 11 -23.56 -17.03 26.39
CA GLN A 11 -22.62 -15.91 26.32
C GLN A 11 -21.41 -16.05 27.27
N GLY A 12 -21.42 -17.03 28.19
CA GLY A 12 -20.33 -17.25 29.15
C GLY A 12 -19.17 -18.13 28.64
N ALA A 13 -19.37 -18.89 27.56
CA ALA A 13 -18.45 -19.96 27.15
C ALA A 13 -17.24 -19.49 26.29
N PHE A 14 -17.18 -18.21 25.92
CA PHE A 14 -16.05 -17.64 25.17
C PHE A 14 -15.20 -16.68 26.00
N ARG A 15 -15.14 -16.87 27.31
CA ARG A 15 -13.97 -16.39 28.05
C ARG A 15 -12.88 -17.41 27.81
N SER A 16 -11.91 -17.07 26.97
CA SER A 16 -10.66 -17.80 26.83
C SER A 16 -9.95 -17.79 28.19
N SER A 17 -10.34 -18.67 29.12
CA SER A 17 -9.54 -18.97 30.28
C SER A 17 -8.22 -19.50 29.75
N ALA A 18 -7.13 -18.82 30.05
CA ALA A 18 -5.79 -19.28 29.73
C ALA A 18 -5.69 -20.76 30.12
N ARG A 19 -5.27 -21.62 29.18
CA ARG A 19 -5.14 -23.06 29.44
C ARG A 19 -4.22 -23.22 30.65
N VAL A 20 -4.74 -23.83 31.73
CA VAL A 20 -3.95 -24.20 32.91
C VAL A 20 -2.83 -25.13 32.41
N GLY A 21 -1.61 -24.61 32.30
CA GLY A 21 -0.45 -25.32 31.76
C GLY A 21 0.15 -24.79 30.46
N ALA A 22 -0.42 -23.76 29.82
CA ALA A 22 0.28 -23.08 28.73
C ALA A 22 1.49 -22.30 29.28
N PRO A 23 2.68 -22.40 28.67
CA PRO A 23 3.83 -21.60 29.10
C PRO A 23 3.45 -20.12 29.06
N SER A 24 3.83 -19.38 30.11
CA SER A 24 3.60 -17.94 30.19
C SER A 24 4.33 -17.27 29.02
N VAL A 25 3.60 -16.90 27.96
CA VAL A 25 4.14 -16.09 26.88
C VAL A 25 4.42 -14.72 27.47
N GLN A 26 5.67 -14.46 27.81
CA GLN A 26 6.07 -13.15 28.30
C GLN A 26 5.87 -12.15 27.16
N PRO A 27 5.09 -11.07 27.36
CA PRO A 27 4.91 -10.06 26.32
C PRO A 27 6.28 -9.44 26.03
N LYS A 28 6.81 -9.71 24.84
CA LYS A 28 8.01 -9.05 24.35
C LYS A 28 7.62 -7.65 23.91
N PHE A 29 8.37 -6.65 24.38
CA PHE A 29 8.21 -5.28 23.91
C PHE A 29 8.35 -5.25 22.38
N GLN A 30 7.30 -4.81 21.68
CA GLN A 30 7.32 -4.61 20.24
C GLN A 30 7.58 -3.13 19.97
N PRO A 31 8.72 -2.75 19.37
CA PRO A 31 9.00 -1.36 19.10
C PRO A 31 8.00 -0.83 18.07
N HIS A 32 7.35 0.27 18.42
CA HIS A 32 6.39 0.95 17.56
C HIS A 32 6.56 2.46 17.71
N PHE A 33 6.23 3.19 16.65
CA PHE A 33 6.10 4.63 16.71
C PHE A 33 4.62 4.98 16.71
N SER A 34 4.12 5.59 17.79
CA SER A 34 2.68 5.81 18.00
C SER A 34 1.89 4.50 17.84
N ARG A 35 1.14 4.31 16.74
CA ARG A 35 0.37 3.08 16.45
C ARG A 35 0.94 2.25 15.30
N PHE A 36 2.12 2.61 14.79
CA PHE A 36 2.75 1.95 13.65
C PHE A 36 3.86 1.00 14.13
N THR A 37 3.64 -0.29 13.95
CA THR A 37 4.66 -1.34 14.09
C THR A 37 5.22 -1.67 12.70
N ALA A 38 6.47 -2.14 12.63
CA ALA A 38 7.04 -2.61 11.37
C ALA A 38 6.20 -3.73 10.74
N GLU A 39 5.71 -4.66 11.56
CA GLU A 39 4.87 -5.77 11.13
C GLU A 39 3.53 -5.30 10.52
N ASN A 40 2.93 -4.25 11.08
CA ASN A 40 1.69 -3.71 10.50
C ASN A 40 1.98 -3.03 9.16
N ILE A 41 3.06 -2.25 9.04
CA ILE A 41 3.40 -1.55 7.80
C ILE A 41 3.70 -2.54 6.67
N THR A 42 4.44 -3.61 6.94
CA THR A 42 4.80 -4.59 5.91
C THR A 42 3.58 -5.29 5.31
N LYS A 43 2.52 -5.51 6.10
CA LYS A 43 1.24 -6.06 5.61
C LYS A 43 0.56 -5.16 4.57
N TRP A 44 0.78 -3.84 4.62
CA TRP A 44 0.19 -2.88 3.67
C TRP A 44 1.01 -2.69 2.40
N VAL A 45 2.24 -3.21 2.32
CA VAL A 45 3.12 -3.04 1.15
C VAL A 45 2.46 -3.43 -0.17
N PRO A 46 1.77 -4.58 -0.31
CA PRO A 46 1.11 -4.93 -1.57
C PRO A 46 0.00 -3.96 -1.97
N THR A 47 -0.74 -3.45 -1.00
CA THR A 47 -1.83 -2.47 -1.23
C THR A 47 -1.24 -1.14 -1.69
N PHE A 48 -0.20 -0.65 -1.02
CA PHE A 48 0.48 0.58 -1.44
C PHE A 48 1.21 0.41 -2.77
N ALA A 49 1.73 -0.77 -3.09
CA ALA A 49 2.31 -1.03 -4.40
C ALA A 49 1.25 -0.91 -5.50
N LEU A 50 0.06 -1.48 -5.31
CA LEU A 50 -1.03 -1.38 -6.28
C LEU A 50 -1.51 0.05 -6.46
N TRP A 51 -1.82 0.75 -5.37
CA TRP A 51 -2.29 2.13 -5.41
C TRP A 51 -1.21 3.10 -5.88
N GLY A 52 0.03 2.91 -5.44
CA GLY A 52 1.18 3.70 -5.89
C GLY A 52 1.46 3.51 -7.38
N GLY A 53 1.36 2.28 -7.88
CA GLY A 53 1.46 1.97 -9.30
C GLY A 53 0.35 2.66 -10.11
N GLY A 54 -0.91 2.54 -9.69
CA GLY A 54 -2.02 3.23 -10.33
C GLY A 54 -1.89 4.74 -10.32
N ALA A 55 -1.48 5.33 -9.20
CA ALA A 55 -1.21 6.76 -9.09
C ALA A 55 -0.07 7.21 -10.01
N ALA A 56 1.01 6.44 -10.11
CA ALA A 56 2.13 6.74 -11.00
C ALA A 56 1.72 6.69 -12.48
N LEU A 57 0.86 5.74 -12.88
CA LEU A 57 0.28 5.72 -14.22
C LEU A 57 -0.61 6.94 -14.48
N GLY A 58 -1.45 7.33 -13.51
CA GLY A 58 -2.26 8.54 -13.58
C GLY A 58 -1.42 9.80 -13.77
N VAL A 59 -0.40 10.01 -12.93
CA VAL A 59 0.54 11.12 -13.06
C VAL A 59 1.21 11.10 -14.44
N THR A 60 1.66 9.93 -14.89
CA THR A 60 2.30 9.78 -16.20
C THR A 60 1.38 10.19 -17.33
N LEU A 61 0.11 9.78 -17.28
CA LEU A 61 -0.90 10.13 -18.28
C LEU A 61 -1.11 11.65 -18.33
N PHE A 62 -1.39 12.27 -17.19
CA PHE A 62 -1.73 13.70 -17.12
C PHE A 62 -0.53 14.63 -17.34
N LEU A 63 0.68 14.24 -16.93
CA LEU A 63 1.89 15.06 -17.07
C LEU A 63 2.69 14.76 -18.34
N SER A 64 2.21 13.87 -19.21
CA SER A 64 2.93 13.48 -20.45
C SER A 64 3.27 14.65 -21.38
N SER A 65 2.47 15.72 -21.35
CA SER A 65 2.69 16.95 -22.13
C SER A 65 3.66 17.95 -21.49
N VAL A 66 3.95 17.80 -20.20
CA VAL A 66 4.82 18.72 -19.46
C VAL A 66 6.28 18.48 -19.87
N PRO A 67 6.98 19.46 -20.46
CA PRO A 67 8.33 19.26 -21.00
C PRO A 67 9.32 18.73 -19.94
N ARG A 68 9.24 19.27 -18.71
CA ARG A 68 10.12 18.85 -17.60
C ARG A 68 9.88 17.40 -17.19
N TYR A 69 8.61 16.97 -17.09
CA TYR A 69 8.29 15.58 -16.74
C TYR A 69 8.76 14.60 -17.82
N LYS A 70 8.62 14.97 -19.10
CA LYS A 70 9.12 14.17 -20.21
C LYS A 70 10.64 13.98 -20.11
N GLN A 71 11.40 15.05 -19.90
CA GLN A 71 12.87 15.01 -19.80
C GLN A 71 13.36 14.26 -18.56
N ASP A 72 12.72 14.49 -17.42
CA ASP A 72 13.22 13.96 -16.15
C ASP A 72 12.77 12.53 -15.85
N VAL A 73 11.62 12.10 -16.38
CA VAL A 73 11.03 10.80 -16.08
C VAL A 73 10.89 9.96 -17.34
N LEU A 74 10.12 10.40 -18.33
CA LEU A 74 9.72 9.56 -19.46
C LEU A 74 10.89 9.15 -20.36
N LEU A 75 11.84 10.06 -20.61
CA LEU A 75 13.03 9.76 -21.40
C LEU A 75 14.05 8.87 -20.68
N LYS A 76 13.94 8.71 -19.36
CA LYS A 76 14.83 7.82 -18.56
C LYS A 76 14.31 6.39 -18.46
N LEU A 77 13.12 6.11 -18.97
CA LEU A 77 12.55 4.76 -18.94
C LEU A 77 13.19 3.89 -20.03
N PRO A 78 13.84 2.75 -19.69
CA PRO A 78 14.67 2.01 -20.63
C PRO A 78 13.90 1.37 -21.79
N ILE A 79 12.60 1.10 -21.62
CA ILE A 79 11.79 0.38 -22.60
C ILE A 79 11.00 1.35 -23.51
N ILE A 80 10.51 2.46 -22.96
CA ILE A 80 9.56 3.34 -23.65
C ILE A 80 10.09 4.74 -23.97
N SER A 81 11.35 5.05 -23.62
CA SER A 81 11.95 6.38 -23.87
C SER A 81 11.84 6.81 -25.32
N ASN A 82 12.09 5.91 -26.26
CA ASN A 82 12.08 6.18 -27.71
C ASN A 82 10.73 6.71 -28.22
N TYR A 83 9.61 6.39 -27.55
CA TYR A 83 8.29 6.89 -27.92
C TYR A 83 8.14 8.39 -27.63
N PHE A 84 8.84 8.90 -26.62
CA PHE A 84 8.72 10.29 -26.18
C PHE A 84 9.79 11.22 -26.76
N VAL A 85 10.77 10.69 -27.49
CA VAL A 85 11.81 11.47 -28.16
C VAL A 85 11.20 12.22 -29.34
N ASP A 86 11.46 13.53 -29.42
CA ASP A 86 11.12 14.32 -30.60
C ASP A 86 12.01 13.90 -31.77
N LYS A 87 11.39 13.47 -32.87
CA LYS A 87 12.06 13.04 -34.11
C LYS A 87 11.94 14.07 -35.23
N THR A 88 11.34 15.22 -34.95
CA THR A 88 11.22 16.31 -35.92
C THR A 88 12.61 16.83 -36.27
N PRO A 89 12.97 16.90 -37.56
CA PRO A 89 14.27 17.42 -37.97
C PRO A 89 14.39 18.89 -37.57
N ASP A 90 15.60 19.34 -37.26
CA ASP A 90 15.83 20.71 -36.78
C ASP A 90 15.49 21.76 -37.85
N SER A 91 15.47 21.39 -39.13
CA SER A 91 15.03 22.26 -40.24
C SER A 91 13.56 22.67 -40.16
N ASP A 92 12.71 21.84 -39.56
CA ASP A 92 11.26 22.03 -39.54
C ASP A 92 10.77 22.72 -38.26
N LYS A 93 11.70 22.99 -37.33
CA LYS A 93 11.41 23.67 -36.07
C LYS A 93 11.49 25.19 -36.30
N PRO A 94 10.41 25.94 -36.03
CA PRO A 94 10.42 27.40 -36.22
C PRO A 94 11.22 28.16 -35.15
N PHE A 95 11.72 27.46 -34.13
CA PHE A 95 12.55 27.95 -33.03
C PHE A 95 13.39 26.81 -32.44
#